data_AF-A0A480BUH4-F1
#
_entry.id   AF-A0A480BUH4-F1
#
_cell.length_a   1.000
_cell.length_b   1.000
_cell.length_c   1.000
_cell.angle_alpha   90.00
_cell.angle_beta   90.00
_cell.angle_gamma   90.00
#
_symmetry.space_group_name_H-M   'P 1'
#
loop_
_entity.id
_entity.type
_entity.pdbx_description
1 polymer ?
#
loop_
_entity_poly.entity_id
_entity_poly.type
_entity_poly.pdbx_seq_one_letter_code
_entity_poly.pdbx_strand_id
1 'polypeptide(L)' 'MRELTLEEVQTILTEGVAVARAKGFPSTVAVVDMGGNLRGVLRPEKGRIANPDIAIKKAWT' A
#
# COMPACT_ATOMS: atom_id res chain seq x y z
N MET A 1 -5.52 -10.15 17.69
CA MET A 1 -5.89 -9.19 16.63
C MET A 1 -6.39 -9.97 15.42
N ARG A 2 -7.37 -9.48 14.65
CA ARG A 2 -7.90 -10.20 13.48
C ARG A 2 -7.02 -9.94 12.26
N GLU A 3 -6.77 -10.99 11.48
CA GLU A 3 -6.10 -10.88 10.18
C GLU A 3 -7.04 -10.26 9.13
N LEU A 4 -6.49 -9.40 8.27
CA LEU A 4 -7.22 -8.88 7.12
C LEU A 4 -7.46 -10.01 6.11
N THR A 5 -8.67 -10.07 5.54
CA THR A 5 -8.94 -10.96 4.41
C THR A 5 -8.22 -10.47 3.16
N LEU A 6 -8.06 -11.34 2.16
CA LEU A 6 -7.48 -10.95 0.88
C LEU A 6 -8.27 -9.82 0.20
N GLU A 7 -9.60 -9.87 0.28
CA GLU A 7 -10.48 -8.85 -0.27
C GLU A 7 -10.25 -7.49 0.40
N GLU A 8 -10.14 -7.45 1.73
CA GLU A 8 -9.84 -6.22 2.47
C GLU A 8 -8.47 -5.63 2.08
N VAL A 9 -7.45 -6.48 1.92
CA VAL A 9 -6.12 -6.06 1.44
C VAL A 9 -6.21 -5.45 0.04
N GLN A 10 -6.95 -6.09 -0.87
CA GLN A 10 -7.15 -5.58 -2.23
C GLN A 10 -7.86 -4.22 -2.21
N THR A 11 -8.95 -4.09 -1.44
CA THR A 11 -9.68 -2.82 -1.31
C THR A 11 -8.80 -1.69 -0.77
N ILE A 12 -8.00 -1.93 0.28
CA ILE A 12 -7.10 -0.91 0.84
C ILE A 12 -6.09 -0.44 -0.22
N LEU A 13 -5.51 -1.38 -0.97
CA LEU A 13 -4.54 -1.08 -2.01
C LEU A 13 -5.16 -0.27 -3.16
N THR A 14 -6.32 -0.67 -3.67
CA THR A 14 -6.97 0.00 -4.81
C THR A 14 -7.48 1.38 -4.43
N GLU A 15 -8.20 1.49 -3.32
CA GLU A 15 -8.78 2.77 -2.86
C GLU A 15 -7.69 3.75 -2.42
N GLY A 16 -6.65 3.27 -1.73
CA GLY A 16 -5.53 4.12 -1.32
C GLY A 16 -4.79 4.72 -2.52
N VAL A 17 -4.54 3.92 -3.56
CA VAL A 17 -3.94 4.42 -4.81
C VAL A 17 -4.89 5.39 -5.53
N ALA A 18 -6.20 5.10 -5.57
CA ALA A 18 -7.19 5.97 -6.19
C ALA A 18 -7.24 7.36 -5.51
N VAL A 19 -7.27 7.41 -4.18
CA VAL A 19 -7.24 8.66 -3.42
C VAL A 19 -5.95 9.44 -3.67
N ALA A 20 -4.80 8.77 -3.68
CA ALA A 20 -3.52 9.42 -3.91
C ALA A 20 -3.46 10.04 -5.33
N ARG A 21 -3.90 9.28 -6.34
CA ARG A 21 -4.02 9.76 -7.73
C ARG A 21 -4.97 10.94 -7.85
N ALA A 22 -6.14 10.90 -7.21
CA ALA A 22 -7.11 12.00 -7.22
C ALA A 22 -6.54 13.29 -6.63
N LYS A 23 -5.58 13.18 -5.70
CA LYS A 23 -4.85 14.33 -5.12
C LYS A 23 -3.63 14.78 -5.94
N GLY A 24 -3.36 14.17 -7.09
CA GLY A 24 -2.19 14.49 -7.92
C GLY A 24 -0.87 13.91 -7.41
N PHE A 25 -0.90 12.99 -6.45
CA PHE A 25 0.28 12.32 -5.90
C PHE A 25 0.26 10.83 -6.26
N PRO A 26 0.99 10.36 -7.29
CA PRO A 26 1.05 8.95 -7.64
C PRO A 26 1.87 8.15 -6.59
N SER A 27 1.29 7.97 -5.41
CA SER A 27 1.91 7.34 -4.24
C SER A 27 1.69 5.82 -4.27
N THR A 28 2.69 5.08 -3.76
CA THR A 28 2.55 3.64 -3.51
C THR A 28 1.77 3.41 -2.23
N VAL A 29 0.94 2.36 -2.23
CA VAL A 29 0.29 1.82 -1.03
C VAL A 29 0.83 0.43 -0.78
N ALA A 30 1.15 0.12 0.47
CA ALA A 30 1.59 -1.20 0.91
C ALA A 30 0.78 -1.62 2.14
N VAL A 31 0.50 -2.91 2.26
CA VAL A 31 -0.17 -3.52 3.42
C VAL A 31 0.73 -4.62 3.96
N VAL A 32 0.98 -4.60 5.27
CA VAL A 32 1.71 -5.65 6.00
C VAL A 32 0.81 -6.27 7.06
N ASP A 33 1.12 -7.48 7.48
CA ASP A 33 0.46 -8.10 8.63
C ASP A 33 1.12 -7.70 9.96
N MET A 34 0.61 -8.26 11.06
CA MET A 34 1.09 -7.99 12.42
C MET A 34 2.56 -8.39 12.66
N GLY A 35 3.10 -9.30 11.84
CA GLY A 35 4.51 -9.68 11.89
C GLY A 35 5.39 -8.83 10.98
N GLY A 36 4.82 -7.85 10.28
CA GLY A 36 5.51 -7.03 9.30
C GLY A 36 5.70 -7.71 7.95
N ASN A 37 5.05 -8.86 7.70
CA ASN A 37 5.16 -9.54 6.41
C ASN A 37 4.31 -8.82 5.37
N LEU A 38 4.86 -8.63 4.18
CA LEU A 38 4.17 -7.96 3.08
C LEU A 38 2.97 -8.79 2.60
N ARG A 39 1.79 -8.17 2.60
CA ARG A 39 0.54 -8.75 2.11
C ARG A 39 0.14 -8.25 0.73
N GLY A 40 0.64 -7.07 0.35
CA GLY A 40 0.51 -6.56 -1.00
C GLY A 40 1.05 -5.14 -1.13
N VAL A 41 1.39 -4.76 -2.36
CA VAL A 41 1.89 -3.43 -2.69
C VAL A 41 1.44 -3.04 -4.09
N LEU A 42 0.95 -1.81 -4.25
CA LEU A 42 0.62 -1.23 -5.54
C LEU A 42 1.37 0.08 -5.73
N ARG A 43 2.22 0.10 -6.77
CA ARG A 43 2.87 1.33 -7.25
C ARG A 43 2.16 1.79 -8.52
N PRO A 44 1.48 2.95 -8.50
CA PRO A 44 0.88 3.49 -9.72
C PRO A 44 1.95 3.98 -10.70
N GLU A 45 1.56 4.16 -11.96
CA GLU A 45 2.38 4.84 -12.96
C GLU A 45 2.78 6.23 -12.47
N LYS A 46 3.95 6.71 -12.92
CA LYS A 46 4.57 7.98 -12.49
C LYS A 46 4.95 8.04 -10.99
N GLY A 47 4.66 7.01 -10.21
CA GLY A 47 5.15 6.88 -8.84
C GLY A 47 6.66 6.66 -8.79
N ARG A 48 7.34 7.26 -7.81
CA ARG A 48 8.81 7.21 -7.68
C ARG A 48 9.28 5.77 -7.48
N ILE A 49 10.44 5.44 -8.02
CA ILE A 49 11.01 4.08 -7.92
C ILE A 49 11.25 3.65 -6.47
N ALA A 50 11.55 4.60 -5.57
CA ALA A 50 11.78 4.33 -4.15
C ALA A 50 10.49 4.18 -3.31
N ASN A 51 9.31 4.50 -3.87
CA ASN A 51 8.07 4.50 -3.10
C ASN A 51 7.68 3.12 -2.53
N PRO A 52 7.88 1.97 -3.22
CA PRO A 52 7.61 0.65 -2.64
C PRO A 52 8.37 0.39 -1.34
N ASP A 53 9.69 0.55 -1.34
CA ASP A 53 10.50 0.29 -0.14
C ASP A 53 10.12 1.21 1.01
N ILE A 54 9.84 2.48 0.72
CA ILE A 54 9.41 3.46 1.72
C ILE A 54 8.03 3.10 2.27
N ALA A 55 7.07 2.73 1.43
CA ALA A 55 5.72 2.39 1.85
C ALA A 55 5.70 1.12 2.71
N ILE A 56 6.47 0.09 2.31
CA ILE A 56 6.60 -1.17 3.06
C ILE A 56 7.18 -0.90 4.45
N LYS A 57 8.25 -0.09 4.54
CA LYS A 57 8.86 0.28 5.83
C LYS A 57 7.89 1.06 6.72
N LYS A 58 7.17 2.04 6.16
CA LYS A 58 6.17 2.84 6.88
C LYS A 58 4.96 2.03 7.35
N ALA A 59 4.54 1.02 6.60
CA ALA A 59 3.42 0.18 7.00
C ALA A 59 3.74 -0.66 8.25
N TRP A 60 5.02 -0.89 8.53
CA TRP A 60 5.50 -1.64 9.68
C TRP A 60 5.77 -0.79 10.94
N THR A 61 6.35 0.41 10.78
CA THR A 61 6.77 1.29 11.90
C THR A 61 5.70 2.31 12.29
#